data_AF-A0A1C5CI25-F1
#
_entry.id   AF-A0A1C5CI25-F1
#
_cell.length_a   1.000
_cell.length_b   1.000
_cell.length_c   1.000
_cell.angle_alpha   90.00
_cell.angle_beta   90.00
_cell.angle_gamma   90.00
#
_symmetry.space_group_name_H-M   'P 1'
#
loop_
_entity.id
_entity.type
_entity.pdbx_description
1 polymer ?
#
loop_
_entity_poly.entity_id
_entity_poly.type
_entity_poly.pdbx_seq_one_letter_code
_entity_poly.pdbx_strand_id
1 'polypeptide(L)'
;MALICPHCKAAEAIAYVENEDGKTLFPCLACELPPGPGPTNTTSCVTAPCATQGCGGEIEDHYRYGAAGRVLAVYRQACGQCGSSRTGGGDAADPRSRAMPQPRL
;
A
#
# COMPACT_ATOMS: atom_id res chain seq x y z
N MET A 1 4.17 0.99 9.78
CA MET A 1 2.82 0.78 9.20
C MET A 1 2.96 0.83 7.69
N ALA A 2 2.35 -0.08 6.95
CA ALA A 2 2.45 -0.08 5.50
C ALA A 2 1.07 0.07 4.85
N LEU A 3 1.06 0.61 3.64
CA LEU A 3 -0.13 1.04 2.92
C LEU A 3 -0.40 0.13 1.72
N ILE A 4 -1.64 0.13 1.25
CA ILE A 4 -2.08 -0.64 0.09
C ILE A 4 -1.64 0.08 -1.18
N CYS A 5 -0.97 -0.63 -2.09
CA CYS A 5 -0.47 0.00 -3.32
C CYS A 5 -1.61 0.42 -4.27
N PRO A 6 -1.68 1.67 -4.74
CA PRO A 6 -2.71 2.09 -5.68
C PRO A 6 -2.59 1.42 -7.06
N HIS A 7 -1.39 0.97 -7.45
CA HIS A 7 -1.12 0.32 -8.74
C HIS A 7 -1.45 -1.17 -8.73
N CYS A 8 -0.78 -1.96 -7.88
CA CYS A 8 -0.93 -3.43 -7.87
C CYS A 8 -1.91 -3.95 -6.81
N LYS A 9 -2.49 -3.07 -5.99
CA LYS A 9 -3.43 -3.42 -4.91
C LYS A 9 -2.86 -4.33 -3.82
N ALA A 10 -1.53 -4.55 -3.82
CA ALA A 10 -0.86 -5.32 -2.79
C ALA A 10 -1.03 -4.64 -1.41
N ALA A 11 -1.49 -5.42 -0.45
CA ALA A 11 -1.65 -5.03 0.95
C ALA A 11 -0.29 -4.83 1.63
N GLU A 12 -0.19 -3.87 2.55
CA GLU A 12 1.05 -3.55 3.28
C GLU A 12 2.31 -3.38 2.39
N ALA A 13 2.14 -2.93 1.15
CA ALA A 13 3.21 -2.91 0.16
C ALA A 13 3.96 -1.57 0.04
N ILE A 14 3.46 -0.51 0.67
CA ILE A 14 4.09 0.83 0.66
C ILE A 14 4.45 1.24 2.07
N ALA A 15 5.74 1.37 2.36
CA ALA A 15 6.20 1.96 3.60
C ALA A 15 6.07 3.49 3.54
N TYR A 16 5.93 4.13 4.71
CA TYR A 16 6.05 5.57 4.84
C TYR A 16 6.75 5.95 6.14
N VAL A 17 7.37 7.13 6.14
CA VAL A 17 7.90 7.80 7.33
C VAL A 17 7.08 9.05 7.57
N GLU A 18 6.67 9.27 8.81
CA GLU A 18 5.92 10.44 9.24
C GLU A 18 6.80 11.29 10.16
N ASN A 19 7.03 12.54 9.77
CA ASN A 19 7.78 13.54 10.52
C ASN A 19 6.90 14.79 10.72
N GLU A 20 7.43 15.83 11.40
CA GLU A 20 6.72 17.11 11.59
C GLU A 20 6.27 17.75 10.26
N ASP A 21 7.01 17.51 9.17
CA ASP A 21 6.69 18.00 7.83
C ASP A 21 5.65 17.14 7.07
N GLY A 22 5.23 16.00 7.64
CA GLY A 22 4.22 15.10 7.07
C GLY A 22 4.73 13.71 6.70
N LYS A 23 3.98 13.03 5.81
CA LYS A 23 4.23 11.64 5.41
C LYS A 23 5.01 11.55 4.11
N THR A 24 6.19 10.93 4.16
CA THR A 24 7.00 10.57 2.98
C THR A 24 6.80 9.10 2.65
N LEU A 25 6.34 8.82 1.43
CA LEU A 25 6.04 7.47 0.95
C LEU A 25 7.20 6.89 0.15
N PHE A 26 7.49 5.62 0.37
CA PHE A 26 8.46 4.86 -0.41
C PHE A 26 7.78 4.18 -1.62
N PRO A 27 8.56 3.77 -2.64
CA PRO A 27 8.05 2.92 -3.72
C PRO A 27 7.45 1.62 -3.19
N CYS A 28 6.51 1.06 -3.96
CA CYS A 28 5.88 -0.20 -3.62
C CYS A 28 6.91 -1.35 -3.62
N LEU A 29 6.92 -2.16 -2.56
CA LEU A 29 7.82 -3.31 -2.43
C LEU A 29 7.47 -4.46 -3.40
N ALA A 30 6.25 -4.47 -3.95
CA ALA A 30 5.78 -5.51 -4.87
C ALA A 30 5.97 -5.16 -6.35
N CYS A 31 5.58 -3.95 -6.76
CA CYS A 31 5.69 -3.52 -8.16
C CYS A 31 6.78 -2.48 -8.43
N GLU A 32 7.53 -2.05 -7.40
CA GLU A 32 8.62 -1.07 -7.47
C GLU A 32 8.20 0.33 -7.99
N LEU A 33 6.92 0.53 -8.29
CA LEU A 33 6.40 1.81 -8.72
C LEU A 33 6.23 2.76 -7.54
N PRO A 34 6.57 4.05 -7.71
CA PRO A 34 6.24 5.06 -6.71
C PRO A 34 4.71 5.13 -6.53
N PRO A 35 4.21 5.57 -5.37
CA PRO A 35 2.77 5.79 -5.15
C PRO A 35 2.15 6.92 -6.02
N GLY A 36 2.77 7.31 -7.14
CA GLY A 36 2.26 8.33 -8.06
C GLY A 36 2.66 8.10 -9.53
N PRO A 37 1.90 8.64 -10.51
CA PRO A 37 0.92 9.71 -10.34
C PRO A 37 -0.53 9.24 -10.44
N GLY A 38 -1.36 9.63 -9.46
CA GLY A 38 -2.81 9.71 -9.62
C GLY A 38 -3.22 10.96 -10.41
N PRO A 39 -4.48 11.08 -10.84
CA PRO A 39 -4.96 12.28 -11.50
C PRO A 39 -4.80 13.51 -10.61
N THR A 40 -4.44 14.66 -11.18
CA THR A 40 -4.14 15.88 -10.44
C THR A 40 -5.33 16.34 -9.60
N ASN A 41 -5.07 16.74 -8.35
CA ASN A 41 -6.11 17.21 -7.40
C ASN A 41 -7.25 16.21 -7.17
N THR A 42 -6.96 14.91 -7.18
CA THR A 42 -7.96 13.86 -6.92
C THR A 42 -7.68 13.09 -5.63
N THR A 43 -8.71 12.38 -5.17
CA THR A 43 -8.58 11.39 -4.11
C THR A 43 -8.79 10.01 -4.73
N SER A 44 -7.90 9.06 -4.45
CA SER A 44 -8.08 7.66 -4.82
C SER A 44 -8.28 6.83 -3.56
N CYS A 45 -9.31 5.99 -3.56
CA CYS A 45 -9.53 4.98 -2.56
C CYS A 45 -9.00 3.63 -3.07
N VAL A 46 -8.28 2.92 -2.20
CA VAL A 46 -7.75 1.60 -2.47
C VAL A 46 -8.14 0.70 -1.30
N THR A 47 -8.75 -0.45 -1.58
CA THR A 47 -9.21 -1.36 -0.53
C THR A 47 -8.39 -2.65 -0.51
N ALA A 48 -8.33 -3.27 0.67
CA ALA A 48 -7.77 -4.60 0.86
C ALA A 48 -8.57 -5.38 1.92
N PRO A 49 -8.65 -6.72 1.83
CA PRO A 49 -9.37 -7.53 2.80
C PRO A 49 -8.84 -7.37 4.23
N CYS A 50 -9.75 -7.38 5.20
CA CYS A 50 -9.39 -7.39 6.61
C CYS A 50 -8.72 -8.72 7.01
N ALA A 51 -7.63 -8.65 7.77
CA ALA A 51 -6.91 -9.83 8.26
C ALA A 51 -7.60 -10.55 9.44
N THR A 52 -8.63 -9.94 10.02
CA THR A 52 -9.29 -10.47 11.22
C THR A 52 -10.05 -11.74 10.84
N GLN A 53 -9.75 -12.85 11.52
CA GLN A 53 -10.39 -14.14 11.24
C GLN A 53 -11.91 -14.04 11.37
N GLY A 54 -12.62 -14.49 10.32
CA GLY A 54 -14.08 -14.43 10.26
C GLY A 54 -14.66 -13.05 9.94
N CYS A 55 -13.83 -12.03 9.72
CA CYS A 55 -14.29 -10.72 9.25
C CYS A 55 -14.30 -10.66 7.72
N GLY A 56 -15.47 -10.38 7.14
CA GLY A 56 -15.63 -10.20 5.69
C GLY A 56 -15.50 -8.75 5.22
N GLY A 57 -15.06 -7.85 6.11
CA GLY A 57 -14.91 -6.42 5.80
C GLY A 57 -13.59 -6.10 5.10
N GLU A 58 -13.48 -4.85 4.67
CA GLU A 58 -12.31 -4.31 3.97
C GLU A 58 -11.71 -3.12 4.74
N ILE A 59 -10.43 -2.88 4.54
CA ILE A 59 -9.70 -1.69 5.00
C ILE A 59 -9.43 -0.85 3.77
N GLU A 60 -9.49 0.47 3.94
CA GLU A 60 -9.33 1.41 2.83
C GLU A 60 -8.17 2.36 3.10
N ASP A 61 -7.31 2.57 2.11
CA ASP A 61 -6.33 3.64 2.10
C ASP A 61 -6.76 4.72 1.09
N HIS A 62 -6.92 5.94 1.59
CA HIS A 62 -7.33 7.12 0.83
C HIS A 62 -6.13 7.99 0.54
N TYR A 63 -5.75 8.08 -0.73
CA TYR A 63 -4.64 8.87 -1.23
C TYR A 63 -5.14 10.19 -1.79
N ARG A 64 -4.69 11.30 -1.22
CA ARG A 64 -4.97 12.64 -1.75
C ARG A 64 -3.80 13.11 -2.61
N TYR A 65 -4.04 13.33 -3.89
CA TYR A 65 -3.05 13.81 -4.85
C TYR A 65 -3.15 15.33 -5.02
N GLY A 66 -1.99 15.99 -5.13
CA GLY A 66 -1.89 17.42 -5.41
C GLY A 66 -1.87 17.74 -6.90
N ALA A 67 -1.61 19.01 -7.22
CA ALA A 67 -1.58 19.52 -8.59
C ALA A 67 -0.49 18.89 -9.48
N ALA A 68 0.57 18.33 -8.87
CA ALA A 68 1.65 17.63 -9.59
C ALA A 68 1.44 16.10 -9.65
N GLY A 69 0.26 15.58 -9.28
CA GLY A 69 0.03 14.13 -9.19
C GLY A 69 0.79 13.45 -8.05
N ARG A 70 1.48 14.23 -7.20
CA ARG A 70 2.16 13.75 -5.99
C ARG A 70 1.16 13.50 -4.86
N VAL A 71 1.38 12.48 -4.06
CA VAL A 71 0.59 12.24 -2.85
C VAL A 71 0.90 13.35 -1.83
N LEU A 72 -0.14 14.03 -1.36
CA LEU A 72 -0.06 15.05 -0.31
C LEU A 72 -0.40 14.48 1.06
N ALA A 73 -1.34 13.54 1.10
CA ALA A 73 -1.78 12.91 2.34
C ALA A 73 -2.28 11.50 2.05
N VAL A 74 -2.15 10.63 3.05
CA VAL A 74 -2.75 9.31 3.06
C VAL A 74 -3.39 9.05 4.40
N TYR A 75 -4.63 8.56 4.35
CA TYR A 75 -5.42 8.20 5.52
C TYR A 75 -5.92 6.77 5.38
N ARG A 76 -5.73 5.96 6.41
CA ARG A 76 -6.28 4.61 6.49
C ARG A 76 -7.61 4.64 7.23
N GLN A 77 -8.65 4.15 6.59
CA GLN A 77 -9.91 3.81 7.22
C GLN A 77 -9.86 2.35 7.69
N ALA A 78 -10.04 2.16 9.00
CA ALA A 78 -10.13 0.83 9.58
C ALA A 78 -11.37 0.07 9.06
N CYS A 79 -11.34 -1.25 9.19
CA CYS A 79 -12.43 -2.11 8.77
C CYS A 79 -13.75 -1.71 9.45
N GLY A 80 -14.76 -1.38 8.64
CA GLY A 80 -16.06 -0.95 9.15
C GLY A 80 -16.82 -2.03 9.94
N GLN A 81 -16.45 -3.30 9.80
CA GLN A 81 -17.10 -4.41 10.51
C GLN A 81 -16.47 -4.71 11.88
N CYS A 82 -15.14 -4.68 11.99
CA CYS A 82 -14.45 -5.11 13.22
C CYS A 82 -13.50 -4.05 13.81
N GLY A 83 -13.36 -2.89 13.18
CA GLY A 83 -12.46 -1.81 13.62
C GLY A 83 -10.96 -2.10 13.44
N SER A 84 -10.58 -3.25 12.88
CA SER A 84 -9.18 -3.60 12.63
C SER A 84 -8.58 -2.76 11.51
N SER A 85 -7.34 -2.31 11.68
CA SER A 85 -6.54 -1.63 10.67
C SER A 85 -5.52 -2.55 9.99
N ARG A 86 -5.58 -3.86 10.27
CA ARG A 86 -4.69 -4.88 9.71
C ARG A 86 -5.24 -5.44 8.41
N THR A 87 -4.57 -5.16 7.31
CA THR A 87 -4.87 -5.82 6.04
C THR A 87 -4.27 -7.23 6.06
N GLY A 88 -4.99 -8.19 5.46
CA GLY A 88 -4.44 -9.54 5.28
C GLY A 88 -3.21 -9.43 4.40
N GLY A 89 -2.10 -10.04 4.82
CA GLY A 89 -0.95 -10.25 3.96
C GLY A 89 -1.35 -11.19 2.84
N GLY A 90 -2.06 -10.69 1.82
CA GLY A 90 -2.11 -11.33 0.53
C GLY A 90 -0.66 -11.43 0.09
N ASP A 91 -0.20 -12.67 -0.09
CA ASP A 91 1.18 -13.02 -0.42
C ASP A 91 1.83 -11.90 -1.22
N ALA A 92 2.77 -11.19 -0.58
CA ALA A 92 3.77 -10.48 -1.34
C ALA A 92 4.37 -11.56 -2.25
N ALA A 93 3.97 -11.58 -3.52
CA ALA A 93 4.39 -12.58 -4.47
C ALA A 93 5.89 -12.76 -4.29
N ASP A 94 6.27 -13.96 -3.87
CA ASP A 94 7.59 -14.24 -3.32
C ASP A 94 8.70 -13.70 -4.26
N PRO A 95 9.45 -12.65 -3.88
CA PRO A 95 10.55 -12.14 -4.70
C PRO A 95 11.72 -13.14 -4.80
N ARG A 96 11.69 -14.27 -4.07
CA ARG A 96 12.67 -15.36 -4.14
C ARG A 96 12.49 -16.27 -5.37
N SER A 97 11.52 -15.98 -6.24
CA SER A 97 11.46 -16.63 -7.55
C SER A 97 12.53 -16.16 -8.54
N ARG A 98 13.41 -15.20 -8.17
CA ARG A 98 14.69 -15.01 -8.86
C ARG A 98 15.68 -16.06 -8.37
N ALA A 99 15.63 -17.24 -9.00
CA ALA A 99 16.70 -18.20 -8.95
C ALA A 99 18.03 -17.49 -9.28
N MET A 100 18.91 -17.35 -8.29
CA MET A 100 20.30 -16.99 -8.55
C MET A 100 20.90 -18.11 -9.42
N PRO A 101 21.46 -17.82 -10.61
CA PRO A 101 22.25 -18.81 -11.30
C PRO A 101 23.49 -19.09 -10.44
N GLN A 102 23.63 -20.34 -9.97
CA GLN A 102 24.81 -20.78 -9.25
C GLN A 102 26.05 -20.62 -10.16
N PRO A 103 27.15 -20.05 -9.67
CA PRO A 103 28.39 -20.06 -10.42
C PRO A 103 28.88 -21.51 -10.53
N ARG A 104 29.00 -22.01 -11.76
CA ARG A 104 29.68 -23.27 -12.03
C ARG A 104 31.17 -23.07 -11.78
N LEU A 105 31.71 -23.81 -10.80
CA LEU A 105 33.14 -24.11 -10.69
C LEU A 105 33.56 -25.03 -11.84
#